data_AF-A0A0R1S6M7-F1
#
_entry.id   AF-A0A0R1S6M7-F1
#
_cell.length_a   1.000
_cell.length_b   1.000
_cell.length_c   1.000
_cell.angle_alpha   90.00
_cell.angle_beta   90.00
_cell.angle_gamma   90.00
#
_symmetry.space_group_name_H-M   'P 1'
#
loop_
_entity.id
_entity.type
_entity.pdbx_description
1 polymer ?
#
loop_
_entity_poly.entity_id
_entity_poly.type
_entity_poly.pdbx_seq_one_letter_code
_entity_poly.pdbx_strand_id
1 'polypeptide(L)'
;MTATKEQWKVALNSKEAFHDFITNYFMAHKELKGNYDNQYYFENYAVSLDSKKGLVVTLTTGSYTGTGFPIKDVEHISIEDFRQLLLNKKFADKNVTLPQVFNIAAYMIA
;
A
#
# COMPACT_ATOMS: atom_id res chain seq x y z
N MET A 1 -17.11 5.82 7.94
CA MET A 1 -17.59 6.01 6.56
C MET A 1 -16.67 5.22 5.66
N THR A 2 -17.19 4.27 4.88
CA THR A 2 -16.42 3.65 3.79
C THR A 2 -16.19 4.72 2.74
N ALA A 3 -14.94 5.06 2.45
CA ALA A 3 -14.65 6.06 1.42
C ALA A 3 -14.90 5.45 0.04
N THR A 4 -15.27 6.27 -0.95
CA THR A 4 -15.61 5.77 -2.29
C THR A 4 -14.43 5.84 -3.26
N LYS A 5 -14.51 4.98 -4.27
CA LYS A 5 -13.58 4.91 -5.40
C LYS A 5 -13.46 6.23 -6.16
N GLU A 6 -14.50 7.06 -6.20
CA GLU A 6 -14.42 8.43 -6.75
C GLU A 6 -13.56 9.34 -5.88
N GLN A 7 -13.76 9.33 -4.55
CA GLN A 7 -13.02 10.20 -3.61
C GLN A 7 -11.51 9.94 -3.68
N TRP A 8 -11.09 8.67 -3.70
CA TRP A 8 -9.68 8.30 -3.89
C TRP A 8 -9.09 8.85 -5.20
N LYS A 9 -9.84 8.74 -6.31
CA LYS A 9 -9.41 9.23 -7.62
C LYS A 9 -9.27 10.75 -7.68
N VAL A 10 -10.20 11.49 -7.06
CA VAL A 10 -10.09 12.96 -6.95
C VAL A 10 -8.90 13.34 -6.07
N ALA A 11 -8.78 12.69 -4.91
CA ALA A 11 -7.71 12.95 -3.94
C ALA A 11 -6.32 12.78 -4.57
N LEU A 12 -6.07 11.70 -5.33
CA LEU A 12 -4.78 11.46 -6.01
C LEU A 12 -4.26 12.66 -6.84
N ASN A 13 -5.14 13.49 -7.40
CA ASN A 13 -4.78 14.60 -8.27
C ASN A 13 -4.30 15.85 -7.51
N SER A 14 -4.52 15.96 -6.19
CA SER A 14 -3.98 17.03 -5.34
C SER A 14 -3.13 16.46 -4.21
N LYS A 15 -2.02 17.13 -3.91
CA LYS A 15 -1.16 16.77 -2.78
C LYS A 15 -1.88 16.94 -1.45
N GLU A 16 -2.58 18.07 -1.24
CA GLU A 16 -3.35 18.30 -0.01
C GLU A 16 -4.50 17.31 0.11
N ALA A 17 -5.30 17.13 -0.95
CA ALA A 17 -6.47 16.26 -0.91
C ALA A 17 -6.08 14.79 -0.64
N PHE A 18 -4.98 14.30 -1.21
CA PHE A 18 -4.48 12.96 -0.91
C PHE A 18 -3.90 12.84 0.50
N HIS A 19 -3.20 13.85 0.98
CA HIS A 19 -2.68 13.89 2.35
C HIS A 19 -3.80 13.77 3.39
N ASP A 20 -4.84 14.59 3.23
CA ASP A 20 -5.98 14.61 4.13
C ASP A 20 -6.81 13.33 3.98
N PHE A 21 -6.96 12.81 2.76
CA PHE A 21 -7.62 11.53 2.51
C PHE A 21 -6.94 10.38 3.28
N ILE A 22 -5.62 10.24 3.13
CA ILE A 22 -4.84 9.17 3.78
C ILE A 22 -4.84 9.34 5.30
N THR A 23 -4.69 10.56 5.80
CA THR A 23 -4.70 10.85 7.25
C THR A 23 -6.06 10.47 7.86
N ASN A 24 -7.16 10.89 7.24
CA ASN A 24 -8.51 10.56 7.71
C ASN A 24 -8.81 9.05 7.63
N TYR A 25 -8.33 8.35 6.60
CA TYR A 25 -8.46 6.90 6.51
C TYR A 25 -7.78 6.20 7.70
N PHE A 26 -6.55 6.60 8.04
CA PHE A 26 -5.79 5.98 9.14
C PHE A 26 -6.23 6.43 10.55
N MET A 27 -6.96 7.54 10.67
CA MET A 27 -7.68 7.86 11.92
C MET A 27 -8.84 6.90 12.19
N ALA A 28 -9.50 6.39 11.15
CA ALA A 28 -10.59 5.43 11.26
C ALA A 28 -10.13 3.96 11.26
N HIS A 29 -9.00 3.64 10.61
CA HIS A 29 -8.48 2.28 10.45
C HIS A 29 -7.00 2.23 10.84
N LYS A 30 -6.62 1.33 11.76
CA LYS A 30 -5.23 1.27 12.25
C LYS A 30 -4.20 0.88 11.18
N GLU A 31 -4.63 0.12 10.18
CA GLU A 31 -3.78 -0.44 9.14
C GLU A 31 -4.57 -0.73 7.85
N LEU A 32 -3.87 -0.66 6.71
CA LEU A 32 -4.32 -1.17 5.41
C LEU A 32 -3.55 -2.46 5.13
N LYS A 33 -4.25 -3.55 4.77
CA LYS A 33 -3.65 -4.86 4.51
C LYS A 33 -3.88 -5.33 3.08
N GLY A 34 -2.95 -6.14 2.59
CA GLY A 34 -3.10 -6.93 1.36
C GLY A 34 -2.26 -8.19 1.44
N ASN A 35 -2.57 -9.19 0.62
CA ASN A 35 -1.72 -10.36 0.43
C ASN A 35 -1.53 -10.66 -1.05
N TYR A 36 -0.47 -11.38 -1.35
CA TYR A 36 -0.27 -12.13 -2.58
C TYR A 36 0.14 -13.55 -2.18
N ASP A 37 -0.42 -14.56 -2.84
CA ASP A 37 -0.30 -15.96 -2.43
C ASP A 37 -0.36 -16.86 -3.67
N ASN A 38 0.54 -17.83 -3.74
CA ASN A 38 0.57 -18.88 -4.75
C ASN A 38 1.24 -20.15 -4.19
N GLN A 39 1.18 -21.25 -4.94
CA GLN A 39 1.72 -22.57 -4.53
C GLN A 39 3.22 -22.62 -4.15
N TYR A 40 4.01 -21.58 -4.46
CA TYR A 40 5.45 -21.53 -4.20
C TYR A 40 5.82 -20.58 -3.05
N TYR A 41 5.13 -19.44 -2.93
CA TYR A 41 5.40 -18.43 -1.91
C TYR A 41 4.21 -17.51 -1.65
N PHE A 42 4.23 -16.85 -0.49
CA PHE A 42 3.30 -15.81 -0.09
C PHE A 42 4.02 -14.51 0.28
N GLU A 43 3.28 -13.42 0.22
CA GLU A 43 3.67 -12.08 0.65
C GLU A 43 2.50 -11.42 1.37
N ASN A 44 2.72 -10.93 2.59
CA ASN A 44 1.73 -10.17 3.36
C ASN A 44 2.17 -8.72 3.50
N TYR A 45 1.27 -7.80 3.20
CA TYR A 45 1.47 -6.36 3.24
C TYR A 45 0.62 -5.74 4.35
N ALA A 46 1.23 -4.86 5.14
CA ALA A 46 0.53 -4.01 6.10
C ALA A 46 1.10 -2.58 6.05
N VAL A 47 0.22 -1.58 5.99
CA VAL A 47 0.60 -0.16 6.01
C VAL A 47 -0.09 0.51 7.20
N SER A 48 0.64 1.32 7.96
CA SER A 48 0.09 2.16 9.03
C SER A 48 0.66 3.58 8.98
N LEU A 49 -0.06 4.55 9.55
CA LEU A 49 0.38 5.93 9.64
C LEU A 49 1.09 6.19 10.97
N ASP A 50 2.37 6.60 10.91
CA ASP A 50 3.15 7.11 12.03
C ASP A 50 3.26 8.64 11.90
N SER A 51 2.86 9.36 12.95
CA SER A 51 2.78 10.83 12.95
C SER A 51 4.14 11.55 12.86
N LYS A 52 5.26 10.84 13.00
CA LYS A 52 6.63 11.36 12.85
C LYS A 52 7.32 10.88 11.58
N LYS A 53 6.89 9.74 11.00
CA LYS A 53 7.60 9.06 9.90
C LYS A 53 6.78 8.90 8.61
N GLY A 54 5.51 9.28 8.60
CA GLY A 54 4.63 9.05 7.45
C GLY A 54 4.09 7.62 7.43
N LEU A 55 4.06 7.00 6.26
CA LEU A 55 3.54 5.64 6.11
C LEU A 55 4.64 4.61 6.42
N VAL A 56 4.37 3.73 7.39
CA VAL A 56 5.16 2.55 7.69
C VAL A 56 4.61 1.40 6.85
N VAL A 57 5.41 0.87 5.94
CA VAL A 57 5.06 -0.28 5.09
C VAL A 57 5.79 -1.50 5.62
N THR A 58 5.06 -2.58 5.89
CA THR A 58 5.60 -3.89 6.29
C THR A 58 5.31 -4.90 5.20
N LEU A 59 6.33 -5.63 4.78
CA LEU A 59 6.24 -6.82 3.94
C LEU A 59 6.64 -8.04 4.79
N THR A 60 5.93 -9.15 4.66
CA THR A 60 6.34 -10.45 5.22
C THR A 60 6.22 -11.54 4.15
N THR A 61 7.37 -12.04 3.69
CA THR A 61 7.49 -12.98 2.57
C THR A 61 7.91 -14.36 3.09
N GLY A 62 7.22 -15.42 2.67
CA GLY A 62 7.58 -16.79 3.04
C GLY A 62 7.41 -17.76 1.86
N SER A 63 8.19 -18.83 1.85
CA SER A 63 8.15 -19.85 0.80
C SER A 63 7.50 -21.13 1.32
N TYR A 64 6.69 -21.77 0.46
CA TYR A 64 6.11 -23.09 0.73
C TYR A 64 7.03 -24.24 0.30
N THR A 65 8.10 -23.96 -0.45
CA THR A 65 9.04 -24.96 -0.97
C THR A 65 10.40 -24.96 -0.27
N GLY A 66 10.65 -24.02 0.64
CA GLY A 66 11.88 -23.90 1.43
C GLY A 66 11.65 -24.12 2.93
N THR A 67 12.71 -24.45 3.67
CA THR A 67 12.71 -24.61 5.14
C THR A 67 12.98 -23.31 5.91
N GLY A 68 12.97 -22.16 5.23
CA GLY A 68 13.24 -20.85 5.82
C GLY A 68 12.02 -20.27 6.53
N PHE A 69 12.25 -19.57 7.65
CA PHE A 69 11.22 -18.74 8.27
C PHE A 69 10.82 -17.57 7.36
N PRO A 70 9.58 -17.06 7.45
CA PRO A 70 9.17 -15.87 6.74
C PRO A 70 10.06 -14.67 7.11
N ILE A 71 10.52 -13.96 6.08
CA ILE A 71 11.34 -12.75 6.20
C ILE A 71 10.40 -11.56 6.33
N LYS A 72 10.73 -10.60 7.20
CA LYS A 72 9.95 -9.38 7.43
C LYS A 72 10.79 -8.14 7.16
N ASP A 73 10.34 -7.34 6.20
CA ASP A 73 10.95 -6.07 5.81
C ASP A 73 10.03 -4.90 6.20
N VAL A 74 10.62 -3.77 6.58
CA VAL A 74 9.89 -2.57 7.02
C VAL A 74 10.50 -1.31 6.39
N GLU A 75 9.69 -0.58 5.64
CA GLU A 75 10.04 0.67 4.96
C GLU A 75 9.23 1.84 5.52
N HIS A 76 9.76 3.06 5.36
CA HIS A 76 9.07 4.30 5.73
C HIS A 76 9.04 5.22 4.50
N ILE A 77 7.86 5.69 4.10
CA ILE A 77 7.66 6.58 2.95
C ILE A 77 6.74 7.74 3.32
N SER A 78 6.94 8.92 2.72
CA SER A 78 5.97 10.01 2.94
C SER A 78 4.66 9.75 2.21
N ILE A 79 3.57 10.39 2.65
CA ILE A 79 2.27 10.29 1.96
C ILE A 79 2.36 10.85 0.54
N GLU A 80 3.21 11.85 0.29
CA GLU A 80 3.45 12.38 -1.06
C GLU A 80 4.25 11.41 -1.91
N ASP A 81 5.28 10.75 -1.38
CA ASP A 81 6.03 9.74 -2.14
C ASP A 81 5.12 8.55 -2.50
N PHE A 82 4.24 8.14 -1.58
CA PHE A 82 3.20 7.16 -1.87
C PHE A 82 2.24 7.63 -2.97
N ARG A 83 1.80 8.90 -2.95
CA ARG A 83 1.01 9.50 -4.04
C ARG A 83 1.75 9.46 -5.37
N GLN A 84 3.02 9.83 -5.38
CA GLN A 84 3.88 9.83 -6.56
C GLN A 84 4.10 8.41 -7.09
N LEU A 85 4.28 7.41 -6.23
CA LEU A 85 4.34 6.00 -6.63
C LEU A 85 3.04 5.56 -7.29
N LEU A 86 1.87 5.97 -6.76
CA LEU A 86 0.55 5.67 -7.33
C LEU A 86 0.25 6.41 -8.64
N LEU A 87 0.84 7.59 -8.87
CA LEU A 87 0.70 8.38 -10.10
C LEU A 87 1.67 7.92 -11.19
N ASN A 88 2.97 7.81 -10.87
CA ASN A 88 4.03 7.56 -11.85
C ASN A 88 4.03 6.10 -12.34
N LYS A 89 3.57 5.13 -11.53
CA LYS A 89 3.43 3.72 -11.96
C LYS A 89 2.13 3.45 -12.74
N LYS A 90 1.28 4.45 -13.00
CA LYS A 90 -0.08 4.21 -13.52
C LYS A 90 -0.20 4.01 -15.04
N PHE A 91 0.78 4.44 -15.86
CA PHE A 91 0.66 4.36 -17.33
C PHE A 91 1.96 4.13 -18.14
N ALA A 92 3.12 3.87 -17.53
CA ALA A 92 4.40 3.92 -18.24
C ALA A 92 4.99 2.59 -18.77
N ASP A 93 4.75 1.42 -18.14
CA ASP A 93 5.40 0.17 -18.57
C ASP A 93 4.56 -1.09 -18.25
N LYS A 94 4.78 -2.17 -19.01
CA LYS A 94 3.99 -3.41 -19.07
C LYS A 94 4.54 -4.56 -18.21
N ASN A 95 5.74 -4.40 -17.63
CA ASN A 95 6.43 -5.41 -16.82
C ASN A 95 6.46 -5.08 -15.31
N VAL A 96 5.61 -4.16 -14.86
CA VAL A 96 5.79 -3.52 -13.55
C VAL A 96 5.29 -4.42 -12.42
N THR A 97 6.24 -4.97 -11.63
CA THR A 97 6.01 -5.61 -10.33
C THR A 97 6.63 -4.77 -9.19
N LEU A 98 5.97 -4.42 -8.08
CA LEU A 98 4.55 -4.53 -7.77
C LEU A 98 4.13 -5.99 -7.50
N PRO A 99 3.97 -6.40 -6.25
CA PRO A 99 2.82 -7.26 -5.85
C PRO A 99 1.45 -6.64 -5.41
N GLN A 100 0.67 -5.85 -6.16
CA GLN A 100 0.95 -5.01 -7.31
C GLN A 100 0.29 -3.62 -7.09
N VAL A 101 1.04 -2.62 -6.59
CA VAL A 101 0.63 -1.23 -6.23
C VAL A 101 -0.30 -1.01 -5.01
N PHE A 102 -0.37 -1.83 -3.95
CA PHE A 102 -0.02 -3.23 -3.72
C PHE A 102 -1.30 -3.90 -3.24
N ASN A 103 -1.71 -4.92 -3.99
CA ASN A 103 -3.11 -5.16 -4.35
C ASN A 103 -3.91 -3.87 -4.71
N ILE A 104 -3.30 -2.95 -5.49
CA ILE A 104 -3.85 -1.67 -6.01
C ILE A 104 -4.69 -0.86 -5.01
N ALA A 105 -4.01 -0.28 -4.00
CA ALA A 105 -4.64 0.42 -2.89
C ALA A 105 -5.75 -0.39 -2.17
N ALA A 106 -5.61 -1.72 -2.18
CA ALA A 106 -6.45 -2.78 -1.60
C ALA A 106 -7.82 -2.33 -1.03
N TYR A 107 -8.82 -2.00 -1.86
CA TYR A 107 -8.78 -1.99 -3.33
C TYR A 107 -9.41 -0.70 -3.89
N MET A 108 -8.63 0.38 -3.86
CA MET A 108 -9.12 1.76 -3.82
C MET A 108 -10.11 1.94 -2.67
N ILE A 109 -9.63 1.61 -1.48
CA ILE A 109 -10.38 1.49 -0.22
C ILE A 109 -11.29 0.25 -0.22
N ALA A 110 -11.32 -0.46 0.91
CA ALA A 110 -12.32 -1.48 1.22
C ALA A 110 -13.35 -0.92 2.22
#